data_AF-A0A8S3DXY7-F1
#
_entry.id   AF-A0A8S3DXY7-F1
#
_cell.length_a   1.000
_cell.length_b   1.000
_cell.length_c   1.000
_cell.angle_alpha   90.00
_cell.angle_beta   90.00
_cell.angle_gamma   90.00
#
_symmetry.space_group_name_H-M   'P 1'
#
loop_
_entity.id
_entity.type
_entity.pdbx_description
1 polymer ?
#
loop_
_entity_poly.entity_id
_entity_poly.type
_entity_poly.pdbx_seq_one_letter_code
_entity_poly.pdbx_strand_id
1 'polypeptide(L)'
;MFGQNLGNIILNSTATNSSFTHQSVEKGQEGDGKLGNLYFVATKRTNDSMLILKLVNADPNDIYIRVQVQGTTLCCEGFMEILTAGPGVDPTTVQNTMTNPNAASIFRHPFWSVGGAFSITIPSWSIMVVTLPI
;
A
#
# COMPACT_ATOMS: atom_id res chain seq x y z
N MET A 1 7.33 25.44 -0.98
CA MET A 1 8.57 25.16 -0.21
C MET A 1 8.34 25.53 1.24
N PHE A 2 7.93 24.58 2.10
CA PHE A 2 7.95 24.62 3.57
C PHE A 2 7.78 23.15 4.03
N GLY A 3 8.56 22.53 4.91
CA GLY A 3 9.51 23.06 5.89
C GLY A 3 8.96 22.92 7.31
N GLN A 4 8.76 21.68 7.80
CA GLN A 4 8.91 21.34 9.22
C GLN A 4 9.13 19.83 9.39
N ASN A 5 10.18 19.53 10.14
CA ASN A 5 10.93 18.29 10.19
C ASN A 5 10.61 17.57 11.51
N LEU A 6 9.77 16.54 11.45
CA LEU A 6 9.49 15.62 12.58
C LEU A 6 9.44 14.17 12.07
N GLY A 7 10.42 13.75 11.29
CA GLY A 7 10.50 12.34 10.85
C GLY A 7 9.40 11.89 9.87
N ASN A 8 8.58 12.81 9.37
CA ASN A 8 7.49 12.56 8.43
C ASN A 8 8.03 12.20 7.04
N ILE A 9 7.84 10.95 6.64
CA ILE A 9 7.97 10.54 5.24
C ILE A 9 6.86 11.25 4.48
N ILE A 10 7.21 12.22 3.63
CA ILE A 10 6.26 12.79 2.69
C ILE A 10 6.09 11.75 1.57
N LEU A 11 4.92 11.11 1.54
CA LEU A 11 4.53 10.26 0.44
C LEU A 11 3.75 11.08 -0.58
N ASN A 12 4.32 11.21 -1.77
CA ASN A 12 3.52 11.56 -2.93
C ASN A 12 3.05 10.26 -3.55
N SER A 13 1.76 9.94 -3.37
CA SER A 13 1.12 8.80 -4.02
C SER A 13 0.15 9.30 -5.09
N THR A 14 0.20 8.63 -6.24
CA THR A 14 -0.82 8.78 -7.29
C THR A 14 -1.39 7.40 -7.54
N ALA A 15 -2.72 7.30 -7.56
CA ALA A 15 -3.42 6.11 -8.01
C ALA A 15 -4.22 6.43 -9.25
N THR A 16 -4.39 5.39 -10.03
CA THR A 16 -5.28 5.35 -11.19
C THR A 16 -6.25 4.21 -10.94
N ASN A 17 -7.55 4.54 -10.89
CA ASN A 17 -8.63 3.57 -10.92
C ASN A 17 -8.98 3.21 -12.38
N SER A 18 -9.95 2.32 -12.57
CA SER A 18 -10.44 1.90 -13.90
C SER A 18 -10.96 3.06 -14.77
N SER A 19 -11.23 4.25 -14.21
CA SER A 19 -11.59 5.45 -14.96
C SER A 19 -10.40 6.37 -15.31
N PHE A 20 -9.15 5.94 -15.09
CA PHE A 20 -7.92 6.71 -15.38
C PHE A 20 -7.85 8.11 -14.74
N THR A 21 -8.66 8.36 -13.70
CA THR A 21 -8.65 9.63 -12.98
C THR A 21 -7.51 9.65 -11.98
N HIS A 22 -6.56 10.56 -12.16
CA HIS A 22 -5.51 10.83 -11.17
C HIS A 22 -6.10 11.58 -9.99
N GLN A 23 -5.90 11.05 -8.79
CA GLN A 23 -6.23 11.75 -7.55
C GLN A 23 -4.96 11.86 -6.69
N SER A 24 -4.87 12.94 -5.91
CA SER A 24 -3.80 13.20 -4.93
C SER A 24 -4.38 13.19 -3.51
N VAL A 25 -3.54 12.88 -2.53
CA VAL A 25 -3.99 12.73 -1.14
C VAL A 25 -3.94 14.05 -0.39
N GLU A 26 -5.02 14.38 0.29
CA GLU A 26 -5.12 15.56 1.17
C GLU A 26 -4.43 15.30 2.52
N LYS A 27 -3.80 16.33 3.09
CA LYS A 27 -2.88 16.22 4.23
C LYS A 27 -3.63 15.99 5.56
N GLY A 28 -3.48 14.78 6.14
CA GLY A 28 -3.74 14.47 7.56
C GLY A 28 -2.49 14.66 8.42
N GLN A 29 -2.63 14.63 9.76
CA GLN A 29 -1.47 14.70 10.68
C GLN A 29 -0.73 13.36 10.83
N GLU A 30 -1.21 12.31 10.18
CA GLU A 30 -0.49 11.09 9.85
C GLU A 30 -0.46 10.94 8.32
N GLY A 31 0.31 10.01 7.77
CA GLY A 31 0.33 9.75 6.32
C GLY A 31 -0.91 9.01 5.83
N ASP A 32 -2.08 9.32 6.40
CA ASP A 32 -3.37 8.71 6.10
C ASP A 32 -4.03 9.37 4.89
N GLY A 33 -4.63 8.56 4.03
CA GLY A 33 -5.20 9.04 2.78
C GLY A 33 -6.26 8.12 2.21
N LYS A 34 -7.20 8.72 1.50
CA LYS A 34 -8.21 8.01 0.70
C LYS A 34 -8.07 8.41 -0.76
N LEU A 35 -8.22 7.42 -1.64
CA LEU A 35 -8.10 7.58 -3.08
C LEU A 35 -9.13 6.71 -3.80
N GLY A 36 -10.29 7.26 -4.09
CA GLY A 36 -11.45 6.46 -4.47
C GLY A 36 -11.80 5.41 -3.41
N ASN A 37 -11.72 4.13 -3.78
CA ASN A 37 -11.94 2.98 -2.89
C ASN A 37 -10.65 2.42 -2.26
N LEU A 38 -9.51 3.09 -2.47
CA LEU A 38 -8.25 2.81 -1.78
C LEU A 38 -8.17 3.64 -0.49
N TYR A 39 -7.84 2.98 0.61
CA TYR A 39 -7.47 3.62 1.87
C TYR A 39 -6.04 3.25 2.20
N PHE A 40 -5.27 4.18 2.77
CA PHE A 40 -3.91 3.86 3.17
C PHE A 40 -3.43 4.68 4.36
N VAL A 41 -2.41 4.13 5.03
CA VAL A 41 -1.69 4.78 6.14
C VAL A 41 -0.21 4.45 5.99
N ALA A 42 0.64 5.45 6.12
CA ALA A 42 2.08 5.29 6.12
C ALA A 42 2.71 5.66 7.46
N THR A 43 3.65 4.83 7.90
CA THR A 43 4.38 5.01 9.15
C THR A 43 5.87 4.76 8.93
N LYS A 44 6.70 5.57 9.60
CA LYS A 44 8.14 5.33 9.69
C LYS A 44 8.44 4.63 11.01
N ARG A 45 9.07 3.46 10.96
CA ARG A 45 9.63 2.83 12.14
C ARG A 45 11.01 3.42 12.42
N THR A 46 11.16 4.07 13.55
CA THR A 46 12.33 4.90 13.89
C THR A 46 13.55 4.11 14.34
N ASN A 47 13.37 2.88 14.82
CA ASN A 47 14.44 2.03 15.33
C ASN A 47 15.31 1.41 14.22
N ASP A 48 14.75 1.16 13.04
CA ASP A 48 15.44 0.50 11.92
C ASP A 48 15.22 1.16 10.57
N SER A 49 14.72 2.40 10.56
CA SER A 49 14.48 3.18 9.34
C SER A 49 13.69 2.41 8.29
N MET A 50 12.55 1.87 8.69
CA MET A 50 11.65 1.14 7.79
C MET A 50 10.40 1.97 7.51
N LEU A 51 10.01 2.09 6.24
CA LEU A 51 8.68 2.51 5.84
C LEU A 51 7.74 1.31 5.95
N ILE A 52 6.61 1.51 6.63
CA ILE A 52 5.47 0.59 6.63
C ILE A 52 4.28 1.33 6.03
N LEU A 53 3.80 0.86 4.89
CA LEU A 53 2.64 1.39 4.20
C LEU A 53 1.53 0.33 4.20
N LYS A 54 0.42 0.63 4.87
CA LYS A 54 -0.78 -0.22 4.91
C LYS A 54 -1.79 0.30 3.91
N LEU A 55 -2.35 -0.58 3.10
CA LEU A 55 -3.23 -0.27 1.98
C LEU A 55 -4.45 -1.20 2.05
N VAL A 56 -5.63 -0.65 1.76
CA VAL A 56 -6.89 -1.41 1.69
C VAL A 56 -7.59 -1.05 0.39
N ASN A 57 -7.79 -2.03 -0.48
CA ASN A 57 -8.62 -1.89 -1.67
C ASN A 57 -10.01 -2.48 -1.40
N ALA A 58 -11.00 -1.61 -1.28
CA ALA A 58 -12.41 -1.98 -1.14
C ALA A 58 -13.17 -1.89 -2.49
N ASP A 59 -12.45 -1.92 -3.62
CA ASP A 59 -13.01 -1.93 -4.97
C ASP A 59 -13.09 -3.37 -5.51
N PRO A 60 -14.10 -3.67 -6.35
CA PRO A 60 -14.14 -4.93 -7.11
C PRO A 60 -13.06 -5.03 -8.21
N ASN A 61 -12.31 -3.95 -8.49
CA ASN A 61 -11.21 -3.94 -9.44
C ASN A 61 -9.86 -3.75 -8.75
N ASP A 62 -8.80 -4.22 -9.40
CA ASP A 62 -7.43 -3.96 -8.98
C ASP A 62 -7.10 -2.46 -9.10
N ILE A 63 -6.30 -1.95 -8.16
CA ILE A 63 -5.84 -0.56 -8.16
C ILE A 63 -4.33 -0.53 -8.38
N TYR A 64 -3.90 0.21 -9.40
CA TYR A 64 -2.48 0.47 -9.63
C TYR A 64 -2.08 1.79 -8.97
N ILE A 65 -1.04 1.73 -8.15
CA ILE A 65 -0.47 2.92 -7.51
C ILE A 65 1.03 3.04 -7.78
N ARG A 66 1.47 4.29 -7.90
CA ARG A 66 2.87 4.66 -7.85
C ARG A 66 3.13 5.42 -6.56
N VAL A 67 4.11 4.94 -5.79
CA VAL A 67 4.54 5.54 -4.53
C VAL A 67 5.91 6.16 -4.74
N GLN A 68 6.06 7.42 -4.35
CA GLN A 68 7.35 8.09 -4.22
C GLN A 68 7.56 8.47 -2.76
N VAL A 69 8.61 7.93 -2.16
CA VAL A 69 9.14 8.39 -0.88
C VAL A 69 9.99 9.62 -1.16
N GLN A 70 9.57 10.80 -0.69
CA GLN A 70 10.39 12.00 -0.85
C GLN A 70 11.65 11.93 0.01
N GLY A 71 12.76 12.44 -0.53
CA GLY A 71 14.02 12.60 0.21
C GLY A 71 14.85 11.33 0.34
N THR A 72 14.44 10.21 -0.26
CA THR A 72 15.28 9.01 -0.38
C THR A 72 15.69 8.77 -1.83
N THR A 73 16.96 8.39 -2.01
CA THR A 73 17.52 7.94 -3.30
C THR A 73 17.93 6.47 -3.23
N LEU A 74 17.54 5.76 -2.16
CA LEU A 74 17.93 4.38 -1.95
C LEU A 74 17.27 3.46 -2.98
N CYS A 75 18.05 2.48 -3.42
CA CYS A 75 17.58 1.34 -4.18
C CYS A 75 17.65 0.11 -3.26
N CYS A 76 16.53 -0.51 -2.99
CA CYS A 76 16.45 -1.59 -2.00
C CYS A 76 15.32 -2.57 -2.34
N GLU A 77 15.49 -3.80 -1.86
CA GLU A 77 14.40 -4.78 -1.83
C GLU A 77 13.50 -4.50 -0.63
N GLY A 78 12.20 -4.49 -0.88
CA GLY A 78 11.16 -4.52 0.14
C GLY A 78 10.30 -5.78 -0.03
N PHE A 79 9.30 -5.91 0.83
CA PHE A 79 8.30 -6.96 0.69
C PHE A 79 6.89 -6.40 0.88
N MET A 80 5.94 -7.01 0.18
CA MET A 80 4.53 -6.79 0.36
C MET A 80 3.87 -8.06 0.89
N GLU A 81 3.00 -7.91 1.87
CA GLU A 81 2.14 -8.96 2.40
C GLU A 81 0.70 -8.64 2.00
N ILE A 82 0.01 -9.59 1.36
CA ILE A 82 -1.31 -9.38 0.79
C ILE A 82 -2.28 -10.39 1.41
N LEU A 83 -3.31 -9.91 2.10
CA LEU A 83 -4.45 -10.69 2.53
C LEU A 83 -5.57 -10.58 1.48
N THR A 84 -5.96 -11.71 0.91
CA THR A 84 -7.06 -11.80 -0.06
C THR A 84 -7.68 -13.20 -0.03
N ALA A 85 -8.91 -13.30 -0.52
CA ALA A 85 -9.58 -14.56 -0.83
C ALA A 85 -9.40 -15.01 -2.29
N GLY A 86 -8.61 -14.26 -3.06
CA GLY A 86 -8.39 -14.47 -4.48
C GLY A 86 -8.93 -13.29 -5.31
N PRO A 87 -8.49 -13.16 -6.58
CA PRO A 87 -8.90 -12.06 -7.45
C PRO A 87 -10.43 -11.99 -7.61
N GLY A 88 -11.01 -10.83 -7.32
CA GLY A 88 -12.44 -10.56 -7.52
C GLY A 88 -13.38 -11.21 -6.49
N VAL A 89 -12.85 -11.92 -5.48
CA VAL A 89 -13.67 -12.60 -4.48
C VAL A 89 -14.12 -11.62 -3.40
N ASP A 90 -15.43 -11.44 -3.25
CA ASP A 90 -16.00 -10.63 -2.19
C ASP A 90 -15.73 -11.28 -0.81
N PRO A 91 -15.07 -10.57 0.13
CA PRO A 91 -14.66 -11.11 1.41
C PRO A 91 -15.84 -11.48 2.31
N THR A 92 -17.06 -11.00 2.03
CA THR A 92 -18.26 -11.41 2.75
C THR A 92 -18.76 -12.80 2.38
N THR A 93 -18.29 -13.35 1.25
CA THR A 93 -18.72 -14.65 0.71
C THR A 93 -17.77 -15.80 1.04
N VAL A 94 -16.63 -15.50 1.68
CA VAL A 94 -15.55 -16.45 1.93
C VAL A 94 -15.11 -16.40 3.39
N GLN A 95 -14.88 -17.57 3.97
CA GLN A 95 -14.39 -17.70 5.33
C GLN A 95 -13.52 -18.95 5.44
N ASN A 96 -12.51 -18.90 6.30
CA ASN A 96 -11.70 -20.07 6.61
C ASN A 96 -12.55 -21.04 7.44
N THR A 97 -12.62 -22.29 6.99
CA THR A 97 -13.36 -23.35 7.67
C THR A 97 -12.42 -24.49 8.03
N MET A 98 -12.90 -25.47 8.81
CA MET A 98 -12.12 -26.68 9.09
C MET A 98 -11.74 -27.47 7.83
N THR A 99 -12.58 -27.43 6.79
CA THR A 99 -12.35 -28.15 5.52
C THR A 99 -11.57 -27.32 4.50
N ASN A 100 -11.60 -25.99 4.61
CA ASN A 100 -10.80 -25.07 3.81
C ASN A 100 -10.20 -23.97 4.69
N PRO A 101 -9.10 -24.25 5.41
CA PRO A 101 -8.53 -23.31 6.38
C PRO A 101 -7.79 -22.13 5.74
N ASN A 102 -7.57 -22.15 4.42
CA ASN A 102 -6.82 -21.14 3.67
C ASN A 102 -7.67 -20.49 2.57
N ALA A 103 -9.00 -20.50 2.71
CA ALA A 103 -9.93 -19.86 1.77
C ALA A 103 -9.61 -18.38 1.55
N ALA A 104 -9.19 -17.68 2.61
CA ALA A 104 -8.48 -16.42 2.56
C ALA A 104 -7.14 -16.56 3.28
N SER A 105 -6.07 -16.04 2.67
CA SER A 105 -4.71 -16.24 3.16
C SER A 105 -3.80 -15.07 2.84
N ILE A 106 -2.66 -15.03 3.54
CA ILE A 106 -1.64 -14.00 3.39
C ILE A 106 -0.52 -14.55 2.50
N PHE A 107 -0.18 -13.79 1.47
CA PHE A 107 0.96 -14.09 0.59
C PHE A 107 2.00 -12.99 0.69
N ARG A 108 3.28 -13.38 0.56
CA ARG A 108 4.40 -12.45 0.61
C ARG A 108 5.12 -12.41 -0.74
N HIS A 109 5.33 -11.20 -1.26
CA HIS A 109 6.07 -10.98 -2.50
C HIS A 109 7.19 -9.96 -2.28
N PRO A 110 8.42 -10.24 -2.74
CA PRO A 110 9.46 -9.21 -2.79
C PRO A 110 9.15 -8.20 -3.90
N PHE A 111 9.65 -6.98 -3.74
CA PHE A 111 9.67 -5.98 -4.80
C PHE A 111 10.90 -5.10 -4.67
N TRP A 112 11.22 -4.38 -5.74
CA TRP A 112 12.35 -3.48 -5.76
C TRP A 112 11.89 -2.01 -5.81
N SER A 113 12.49 -1.18 -4.95
CA SER A 113 12.37 0.28 -5.01
C SER A 113 13.61 0.86 -5.71
N VAL A 114 13.41 1.79 -6.64
CA VAL A 114 14.50 2.49 -7.34
C VAL A 114 14.39 3.97 -7.02
N GLY A 115 15.39 4.52 -6.33
CA GLY A 115 15.40 5.94 -5.97
C GLY A 115 14.18 6.35 -5.12
N GLY A 116 13.76 5.49 -4.21
CA GLY A 116 12.57 5.72 -3.38
C GLY A 116 11.22 5.59 -4.10
N ALA A 117 11.23 5.17 -5.36
CA ALA A 117 10.03 4.99 -6.16
C ALA A 117 9.72 3.51 -6.36
N PHE A 118 8.46 3.15 -6.25
CA PHE A 118 7.96 1.83 -6.62
C PHE A 118 6.51 1.89 -7.10
N SER A 119 6.12 0.90 -7.87
CA SER A 119 4.75 0.72 -8.31
C SER A 119 4.24 -0.63 -7.86
N ILE A 120 2.98 -0.67 -7.41
CA ILE A 120 2.32 -1.89 -6.95
C ILE A 120 0.89 -1.94 -7.47
N THR A 121 0.43 -3.15 -7.72
CA THR A 121 -0.98 -3.45 -8.01
C THR A 121 -1.61 -4.04 -6.76
N ILE A 122 -2.65 -3.41 -6.26
CA ILE A 122 -3.39 -3.84 -5.08
C ILE A 122 -4.61 -4.60 -5.58
N PRO A 123 -4.71 -5.92 -5.35
CA PRO A 123 -5.82 -6.71 -5.84
C PRO A 123 -7.17 -6.17 -5.33
N SER A 124 -8.22 -6.39 -6.10
CA SER A 124 -9.61 -6.22 -5.64
C SER A 124 -9.83 -6.89 -4.28
N TRP A 125 -10.63 -6.23 -3.44
CA TRP A 125 -10.99 -6.72 -2.10
C TRP A 125 -9.83 -7.24 -1.25
N SER A 126 -8.74 -6.48 -1.14
CA SER A 126 -7.53 -6.92 -0.46
C SER A 126 -6.98 -5.90 0.53
N ILE A 127 -6.19 -6.41 1.47
CA ILE A 127 -5.35 -5.62 2.36
C ILE A 127 -3.91 -5.92 1.99
N MET A 128 -3.10 -4.88 1.79
CA MET A 128 -1.68 -5.00 1.49
C MET A 128 -0.86 -4.22 2.53
N VAL A 129 0.21 -4.83 3.05
CA VAL A 129 1.21 -4.17 3.88
C VAL A 129 2.54 -4.19 3.15
N VAL A 130 3.07 -3.02 2.85
CA VAL A 130 4.37 -2.82 2.23
C VAL A 130 5.38 -2.45 3.30
N THR A 131 6.51 -3.15 3.31
CA THR A 131 7.64 -2.88 4.19
C THR A 131 8.88 -2.64 3.35
N LEU A 132 9.50 -1.46 3.52
CA LEU A 132 10.62 -1.00 2.70
C LEU A 132 11.71 -0.33 3.57
N PRO A 133 12.99 -0.72 3.46
CA PRO A 133 14.09 0.03 4.07
C PRO A 133 14.26 1.43 3.44
N ILE A 134 14.42 2.47 4.25
CA ILE A 134 14.50 3.88 3.80
C ILE A 134 15.59 4.71 4.46
#